data_AF-A0A0Q9WR10-F1
#
_entry.id   AF-A0A0Q9WR10-F1
#
_cell.length_a   1.000
_cell.length_b   1.000
_cell.length_c   1.000
_cell.angle_alpha   90.00
_cell.angle_beta   90.00
_cell.angle_gamma   90.00
#
_symmetry.space_group_name_H-M   'P 1'
#
loop_
_entity.id
_entity.type
_entity.pdbx_description
1 polymer ?
#
loop_
_entity_poly.entity_id
_entity_poly.type
_entity_poly.pdbx_seq_one_letter_code
_entity_poly.pdbx_strand_id
1 'polypeptide(L)'
;QQPHGIYPSYELTTWLNRVLEAISLSINRLSEKVRIATEFEVFNRERRDLEQQINDRIYLITDHLLLESKRKGKCRRFYERQRDALRSALKQSNRKKKENLKKHSSDCSQRRS
;
A
#
# COMPACT_ATOMS: atom_id res chain seq x y z
N GLN A 1 5.94 -17.89 9.45
CA GLN A 1 5.82 -16.41 9.35
C GLN A 1 4.38 -16.10 8.97
N GLN A 2 3.65 -15.26 9.74
CA GLN A 2 2.24 -14.95 9.47
C GLN A 2 2.10 -13.89 8.37
N PRO A 3 1.11 -13.99 7.46
CA PRO A 3 0.92 -13.00 6.41
C PRO A 3 0.20 -11.76 6.97
N HIS A 4 0.92 -10.65 7.05
CA HIS A 4 0.32 -9.34 7.30
C HIS A 4 -0.55 -8.94 6.09
N GLY A 5 -1.89 -8.96 6.20
CA GLY A 5 -2.73 -8.45 5.10
C GLY A 5 -4.19 -8.93 4.97
N ILE A 6 -4.77 -9.60 5.97
CA ILE A 6 -6.01 -10.38 5.78
C ILE A 6 -7.25 -9.57 5.35
N TYR A 7 -7.30 -8.25 5.57
CA TYR A 7 -8.49 -7.45 5.26
C TYR A 7 -8.26 -6.46 4.10
N PRO A 8 -9.06 -6.55 3.02
CA PRO A 8 -9.02 -5.57 1.94
C PRO A 8 -9.43 -4.20 2.46
N SER A 9 -8.78 -3.14 1.94
CA SER A 9 -9.15 -1.76 2.24
C SER A 9 -10.62 -1.50 1.88
N TYR A 10 -11.31 -0.60 2.60
CA TYR A 10 -12.69 -0.21 2.28
C TYR A 10 -12.87 0.15 0.78
N GLU A 11 -11.91 0.89 0.21
CA GLU A 11 -11.90 1.25 -1.21
C GLU A 11 -11.91 0.03 -2.14
N LEU A 12 -11.07 -0.97 -1.87
CA LEU A 12 -11.07 -2.23 -2.62
C LEU A 12 -12.40 -2.97 -2.49
N THR A 13 -12.99 -3.02 -1.28
CA THR A 13 -14.32 -3.63 -1.08
C THR A 13 -15.40 -2.91 -1.90
N THR A 14 -15.40 -1.59 -1.92
CA THR A 14 -16.32 -0.79 -2.76
C THR A 14 -16.15 -1.13 -4.23
N TRP A 15 -14.92 -1.22 -4.72
CA TRP A 15 -14.66 -1.61 -6.11
C TRP A 15 -15.13 -3.03 -6.44
N LEU A 16 -14.88 -4.00 -5.55
CA LEU A 16 -15.35 -5.37 -5.73
C LEU A 16 -16.86 -5.45 -5.79
N ASN A 17 -17.58 -4.72 -4.92
CA ASN A 17 -19.04 -4.64 -4.98
C ASN A 17 -19.53 -4.06 -6.32
N ARG A 18 -18.91 -2.98 -6.82
CA ARG A 18 -19.25 -2.40 -8.14
C ARG A 18 -19.03 -3.40 -9.28
N VAL A 19 -17.97 -4.20 -9.22
CA VAL A 19 -17.71 -5.26 -10.20
C VAL A 19 -18.77 -6.36 -10.11
N LEU A 20 -19.15 -6.79 -8.91
CA LEU A 20 -20.22 -7.79 -8.71
C LEU A 20 -21.57 -7.29 -9.20
N GLU A 21 -21.91 -6.03 -8.93
CA GLU A 21 -23.10 -5.36 -9.47
C GLU A 21 -23.06 -5.28 -11.00
N ALA A 22 -21.90 -4.97 -11.60
CA ALA A 22 -21.75 -4.96 -13.05
C ALA A 22 -21.99 -6.35 -13.66
N ILE A 23 -21.49 -7.41 -13.02
CA ILE A 23 -21.67 -8.79 -13.48
C ILE A 23 -23.16 -9.15 -13.52
N SER A 24 -23.94 -8.73 -12.52
CA SER A 24 -25.37 -9.03 -12.43
C SER A 24 -26.26 -8.23 -13.39
N LEU A 25 -25.71 -7.21 -14.08
CA LEU A 25 -26.45 -6.48 -15.11
C LEU A 25 -26.89 -7.39 -16.27
N SER A 26 -27.99 -7.01 -16.92
CA SER A 26 -28.46 -7.65 -18.16
C SER A 26 -27.38 -7.71 -19.25
N ILE A 27 -27.47 -8.72 -20.12
CA ILE A 27 -26.56 -8.92 -21.26
C ILE A 27 -26.51 -7.70 -22.19
N ASN A 28 -27.61 -6.94 -22.29
CA ASN A 28 -27.70 -5.74 -23.12
C ASN A 28 -26.92 -4.54 -22.56
N ARG A 29 -26.38 -4.63 -21.32
CA ARG A 29 -25.56 -3.58 -20.69
C ARG A 29 -24.04 -3.85 -20.83
N LEU A 30 -23.62 -4.45 -21.94
CA LEU A 30 -22.21 -4.81 -22.18
C LEU A 30 -21.26 -3.62 -22.05
N SER A 31 -21.63 -2.46 -22.61
CA SER A 31 -20.80 -1.25 -22.55
C SER A 31 -20.48 -0.82 -21.11
N GLU A 32 -21.44 -0.96 -20.20
CA GLU A 32 -21.27 -0.62 -18.79
C GLU A 32 -20.45 -1.64 -18.03
N LYS A 33 -20.63 -2.94 -18.33
CA LYS A 33 -19.78 -4.00 -17.79
C LYS A 33 -18.32 -3.78 -18.16
N VAL A 34 -18.06 -3.49 -19.43
CA VAL A 34 -16.71 -3.19 -19.94
C VAL A 34 -16.15 -1.95 -19.24
N ARG A 35 -16.91 -0.85 -19.16
CA ARG A 35 -16.46 0.38 -18.49
C ARG A 35 -16.04 0.13 -17.03
N ILE A 36 -16.88 -0.57 -16.24
CA ILE A 36 -16.59 -0.85 -14.84
C ILE A 36 -15.35 -1.76 -14.70
N ALA A 37 -15.21 -2.76 -15.57
CA ALA A 37 -14.04 -3.63 -15.58
C ALA A 37 -12.75 -2.84 -15.88
N THR A 38 -12.75 -1.99 -16.90
CA THR A 38 -11.59 -1.14 -17.24
C THR A 38 -11.23 -0.17 -16.11
N GLU A 39 -12.23 0.48 -15.49
CA GLU A 39 -12.00 1.36 -14.33
C GLU A 39 -11.38 0.59 -13.15
N PHE A 40 -11.88 -0.62 -12.88
CA PHE A 40 -11.32 -1.47 -11.83
C PHE A 40 -9.88 -1.91 -12.12
N GLU A 41 -9.56 -2.25 -13.38
CA GLU A 41 -8.20 -2.62 -13.77
C GLU A 41 -7.20 -1.48 -13.54
N VAL A 42 -7.57 -0.24 -13.88
CA VAL A 42 -6.74 0.94 -13.62
C VAL A 42 -6.51 1.11 -12.12
N PHE A 43 -7.58 1.08 -11.33
CA PHE A 43 -7.50 1.14 -9.86
C PHE A 43 -6.60 0.04 -9.27
N ASN A 44 -6.81 -1.20 -9.71
CA ASN A 44 -6.12 -2.37 -9.18
C ASN A 44 -4.65 -2.39 -9.58
N ARG A 45 -4.29 -1.88 -10.76
CA ARG A 45 -2.91 -1.70 -11.18
C ARG A 45 -2.18 -0.71 -10.27
N GLU A 46 -2.75 0.47 -10.05
CA GLU A 46 -2.18 1.46 -9.13
C GLU A 46 -2.05 0.90 -7.71
N ARG A 47 -3.09 0.19 -7.23
CA ARG A 47 -3.09 -0.44 -5.91
C ARG A 47 -1.92 -1.41 -5.74
N ARG A 48 -1.72 -2.32 -6.71
CA ARG A 48 -0.65 -3.32 -6.69
C ARG A 48 0.73 -2.68 -6.75
N ASP A 49 0.92 -1.67 -7.60
CA ASP A 49 2.18 -0.93 -7.71
C ASP A 49 2.54 -0.24 -6.38
N LEU A 50 1.58 0.45 -5.75
CA LEU A 50 1.78 1.09 -4.45
C LEU A 50 2.07 0.06 -3.33
N GLU A 51 1.37 -1.08 -3.32
CA GLU A 51 1.62 -2.15 -2.36
C GLU A 51 3.02 -2.76 -2.52
N GLN A 52 3.47 -2.95 -3.77
CA GLN A 52 4.82 -3.42 -4.06
C GLN A 52 5.86 -2.44 -3.52
N GLN A 53 5.76 -1.16 -3.87
CA GLN A 53 6.71 -0.13 -3.41
C GLN A 53 6.72 0.01 -1.87
N ILE A 54 5.56 -0.11 -1.22
CA ILE A 54 5.47 -0.13 0.25
C ILE A 54 6.18 -1.36 0.82
N ASN A 55 5.97 -2.54 0.25
CA ASN A 55 6.61 -3.77 0.69
C ASN A 55 8.13 -3.72 0.49
N ASP A 56 8.61 -3.20 -0.64
CA ASP A 56 10.03 -3.02 -0.92
C ASP A 56 10.68 -2.10 0.10
N ARG A 57 10.01 -0.99 0.46
CA ARG A 57 10.52 -0.08 1.51
C ARG A 57 10.50 -0.74 2.89
N ILE A 58 9.47 -1.51 3.23
CA ILE A 58 9.42 -2.28 4.49
C ILE A 58 10.56 -3.30 4.55
N TYR A 59 10.83 -3.99 3.44
CA TYR A 59 11.92 -4.94 3.31
C TYR A 59 13.27 -4.25 3.53
N LEU A 60 13.54 -3.16 2.81
CA LEU A 60 14.75 -2.35 3.00
C LEU A 60 14.96 -1.92 4.46
N ILE A 61 13.89 -1.46 5.12
CA ILE A 61 13.95 -1.05 6.52
C ILE A 61 14.29 -2.24 7.42
N THR A 62 13.62 -3.37 7.23
CA THR A 62 13.71 -4.52 8.14
C THR A 62 15.04 -5.25 8.00
N ASP A 63 15.47 -5.46 6.76
CA ASP A 63 16.57 -6.38 6.44
C ASP A 63 17.90 -5.66 6.28
N HIS A 64 17.90 -4.32 6.11
CA HIS A 64 19.13 -3.54 6.01
C HIS A 64 19.19 -2.45 7.08
N LEU A 65 18.28 -1.47 7.05
CA LEU A 65 18.44 -0.24 7.85
C LEU A 65 18.35 -0.48 9.36
N LEU A 66 17.45 -1.36 9.81
CA LEU A 66 17.35 -1.72 11.23
C LEU A 66 18.55 -2.56 11.70
N LEU A 67 19.10 -3.42 10.84
CA LEU A 67 20.29 -4.22 11.16
C LEU A 67 21.56 -3.37 11.18
N GLU A 68 21.71 -2.39 10.30
CA GLU A 68 22.83 -1.44 10.29
C GLU A 68 22.76 -0.46 11.47
N SER A 69 21.55 -0.12 11.93
CA SER A 69 21.33 0.76 13.09
C SER A 69 21.69 0.14 14.46
N LYS A 70 22.50 -0.94 14.47
CA LYS A 70 22.93 -1.76 15.62
C LYS A 70 23.56 -0.99 16.80
N ARG A 71 23.78 0.33 16.70
CA ARG A 71 24.25 1.18 17.81
C ARG A 71 23.30 2.36 18.03
N LYS A 72 22.31 2.13 18.89
CA LYS A 72 21.38 3.04 19.61
C LYS A 72 21.20 4.48 19.06
N GLY A 73 19.96 4.86 18.76
CA GLY A 73 19.62 6.28 18.60
C GLY A 73 18.26 6.57 17.99
N LYS A 74 18.01 7.86 17.73
CA LYS A 74 16.80 8.42 17.09
C LYS A 74 16.48 7.73 15.75
N CYS A 75 17.48 7.24 15.01
CA CYS A 75 17.31 6.56 13.72
C CYS A 75 16.62 5.20 13.80
N ARG A 76 16.93 4.38 14.82
CA ARG A 76 16.22 3.09 14.98
C ARG A 76 14.72 3.32 15.20
N ARG A 77 14.36 4.22 16.13
CA ARG A 77 12.97 4.63 16.38
C ARG A 77 12.32 5.31 15.19
N PHE A 78 13.10 5.99 14.36
CA PHE A 78 12.61 6.60 13.12
C PHE A 78 12.20 5.51 12.13
N TYR A 79 13.06 4.53 11.87
CA TYR A 79 12.77 3.44 10.95
C TYR A 79 11.70 2.47 11.45
N GLU A 80 11.65 2.19 12.76
CA GLU A 80 10.55 1.43 13.37
C GLU A 80 9.20 2.11 13.10
N ARG A 81 9.11 3.43 13.34
CA ARG A 81 7.89 4.22 13.04
C ARG A 81 7.56 4.25 11.56
N GLN A 82 8.55 4.36 10.67
CA GLN A 82 8.32 4.28 9.23
C GLN A 82 7.72 2.93 8.84
N ARG A 83 8.33 1.83 9.27
CA ARG A 83 7.87 0.47 8.98
C ARG A 83 6.44 0.25 9.46
N ASP A 84 6.13 0.66 10.68
CA ASP A 84 4.80 0.43 11.27
C ASP A 84 3.73 1.28 10.57
N ALA A 85 4.05 2.52 10.19
CA ALA A 85 3.17 3.37 9.39
C ALA A 85 2.93 2.79 7.98
N LEU A 86 3.98 2.28 7.32
CA LEU A 86 3.90 1.64 6.01
C LEU A 86 3.06 0.34 6.06
N ARG A 87 3.24 -0.49 7.09
CA ARG A 87 2.39 -1.68 7.32
C ARG A 87 0.92 -1.33 7.51
N SER A 88 0.64 -0.24 8.21
CA SER A 88 -0.74 0.28 8.35
C SER A 88 -1.28 0.81 7.02
N ALA A 89 -0.45 1.48 6.22
CA ALA A 89 -0.84 2.05 4.93
C ALA A 89 -1.30 1.02 3.90
N LEU A 90 -0.77 -0.22 3.94
CA LEU A 90 -1.19 -1.31 3.06
C LEU A 90 -2.72 -1.56 3.09
N LYS A 91 -3.39 -1.27 4.21
CA LYS A 91 -4.84 -1.46 4.39
C LYS A 91 -5.67 -0.22 4.05
N GLN A 92 -5.05 0.87 3.61
CA GLN A 92 -5.72 2.14 3.33
C GLN A 92 -5.97 2.33 1.83
N SER A 93 -6.63 3.42 1.45
CA SER A 93 -6.86 3.75 0.03
C SER A 93 -5.57 4.01 -0.75
N ASN A 94 -5.60 3.92 -2.08
CA ASN A 94 -4.46 4.23 -2.95
C ASN A 94 -3.89 5.62 -2.66
N ARG A 95 -4.76 6.62 -2.47
CA ARG A 95 -4.34 7.97 -2.04
C ARG A 95 -3.52 7.94 -0.76
N LYS A 96 -3.98 7.21 0.25
CA LYS A 96 -3.30 7.12 1.54
C LYS A 96 -2.01 6.30 1.47
N LYS A 97 -1.97 5.24 0.65
CA LYS A 97 -0.75 4.50 0.33
C LYS A 97 0.31 5.44 -0.25
N LYS A 98 -0.06 6.23 -1.26
CA LYS A 98 0.82 7.22 -1.91
C LYS A 98 1.33 8.30 -0.94
N GLU A 99 0.45 8.85 -0.10
CA GLU A 99 0.83 9.82 0.93
C GLU A 99 1.85 9.24 1.94
N ASN A 100 1.60 8.02 2.42
CA ASN A 100 2.49 7.35 3.37
C ASN A 100 3.83 6.97 2.74
N LEU A 101 3.82 6.47 1.50
CA LEU A 101 5.03 6.14 0.78
C LEU A 101 5.91 7.38 0.61
N LYS A 102 5.34 8.52 0.20
CA LYS A 102 6.06 9.80 0.10
C LYS A 102 6.64 10.21 1.46
N LYS A 103 5.83 10.16 2.53
CA LYS A 103 6.23 10.57 3.89
C LYS A 103 7.31 9.68 4.51
N HIS A 104 7.34 8.40 4.16
CA HIS A 104 8.20 7.38 4.78
C HIS A 104 9.26 6.83 3.81
N SER A 105 9.55 7.58 2.74
CA SER A 105 10.61 7.26 1.76
C SER A 105 12.00 7.77 2.17
N SER A 106 12.07 8.78 3.06
CA SER A 106 13.34 9.41 3.45
C SER A 106 14.14 8.54 4.41
N ASP A 107 15.46 8.58 4.29
CA ASP A 107 16.35 7.98 5.27
C ASP A 107 16.55 8.87 6.50
N CYS A 108 16.96 8.26 7.62
CA CYS A 108 17.31 8.99 8.82
C CYS A 108 18.56 9.83 8.53
N SER A 109 18.40 11.15 8.42
CA SER A 109 19.54 12.05 8.40
C SER A 109 20.24 11.96 9.76
N GLN A 110 21.42 11.34 9.81
CA GLN A 110 22.39 11.70 10.84
C GLN A 110 22.81 13.13 10.51
N ARG A 111 22.05 14.15 10.94
CA ARG A 111 22.64 15.49 11.01
C ARG A 111 23.78 15.37 12.01
N ARG A 112 25.01 15.30 11.48
CA ARG A 112 26.17 15.92 12.10
C ARG A 112 25.79 17.39 12.26
N SER A 113 25.26 17.74 13.43
CA SER A 113 25.27 19.12 13.93
C SER A 113 26.10 19.10 15.19
#